data_AF-A0A2T1DZD4-F1
#
_entry.id   AF-A0A2T1DZD4-F1
#
_cell.length_a   1.000
_cell.length_b   1.000
_cell.length_c   1.000
_cell.angle_alpha   90.00
_cell.angle_beta   90.00
_cell.angle_gamma   90.00
#
_symmetry.space_group_name_H-M   'P 1'
#
loop_
_entity.id
_entity.type
_entity.pdbx_description
1 polymer ?
#
loop_
_entity_poly.entity_id
_entity_poly.type
_entity_poly.pdbx_seq_one_letter_code
_entity_poly.pdbx_strand_id
1 'polypeptide(L)'
;MQLKMWILSGTAIALWLTPLTALDKKVSWHKLIQGLSLGSAVACAVSAGNIARRLADENEIEALKIRAIKADVEDEISTSVYISQQQRQQEAEQLLNPVEHLERALALTCEDENELGAEPQKRLAENVVNENENDRGERALQLKAKGWGKAKIILEVWGISKGGSQKYKDAEAEYKRLVEDAQES
;
A
#
# COMPACT_ATOMS: atom_id res chain seq x y z
N MET A 1 19.43 -41.82 -69.63
CA MET A 1 18.66 -41.75 -68.37
C MET A 1 19.02 -42.82 -67.36
N GLN A 2 19.39 -44.04 -67.79
CA GLN A 2 19.72 -45.11 -66.85
C GLN A 2 20.92 -44.79 -65.95
N LEU A 3 21.99 -44.17 -66.48
CA LEU A 3 23.16 -43.82 -65.67
C LEU A 3 22.83 -42.92 -64.46
N LYS A 4 21.88 -41.99 -64.62
CA LYS A 4 21.41 -41.10 -63.54
C LYS A 4 20.62 -41.88 -62.48
N MET A 5 19.85 -42.89 -62.88
CA MET A 5 19.10 -43.77 -61.97
C MET A 5 20.04 -44.66 -61.15
N TRP A 6 21.09 -45.21 -61.78
CA TRP A 6 22.11 -46.01 -61.07
C TRP A 6 22.91 -45.19 -60.08
N ILE A 7 23.26 -43.94 -60.41
CA ILE A 7 23.96 -43.04 -59.49
C ILE A 7 23.08 -42.66 -58.31
N LEU A 8 21.79 -42.34 -58.53
CA LEU A 8 20.86 -42.05 -57.43
C LEU A 8 20.59 -43.26 -56.53
N SER A 9 20.48 -44.45 -57.10
CA SER A 9 20.27 -45.68 -56.33
C SER A 9 21.55 -46.08 -55.56
N GLY A 10 22.72 -45.95 -56.18
CA GLY A 10 24.00 -46.21 -55.54
C GLY A 10 24.32 -45.24 -54.40
N THR A 11 24.02 -43.95 -54.56
CA THR A 11 24.22 -42.96 -53.48
C THR A 11 23.23 -43.16 -52.34
N ALA A 12 21.99 -43.56 -52.62
CA ALA A 12 21.02 -43.90 -51.56
C ALA A 12 21.49 -45.11 -50.74
N ILE A 13 21.99 -46.17 -51.38
CA ILE A 13 22.54 -47.36 -50.70
C ILE A 13 23.80 -46.99 -49.91
N ALA A 14 24.68 -46.16 -50.47
CA ALA A 14 25.88 -45.69 -49.79
C ALA A 14 25.54 -44.84 -48.55
N LEU A 15 24.55 -43.94 -48.63
CA LEU A 15 24.05 -43.13 -47.50
C LEU A 15 23.38 -43.98 -46.42
N TRP A 16 22.80 -45.12 -46.79
CA TRP A 16 22.17 -46.05 -45.86
C TRP A 16 23.17 -46.97 -45.16
N LEU A 17 24.28 -47.32 -45.83
CA LEU A 17 25.35 -48.18 -45.29
C LEU A 17 26.47 -47.41 -44.58
N THR A 18 26.64 -46.10 -44.85
CA THR A 18 27.67 -45.28 -44.17
C THR A 18 27.49 -45.19 -42.65
N PRO A 19 26.25 -45.10 -42.10
CA PRO A 19 26.05 -45.13 -40.66
C PRO A 19 26.57 -46.45 -40.07
N LEU A 20 26.26 -47.60 -40.67
CA LEU A 20 26.59 -48.91 -40.09
C LEU A 20 28.09 -49.20 -39.95
N THR A 21 28.94 -48.59 -40.79
CA THR A 21 30.41 -48.80 -40.76
C THR A 21 31.19 -47.68 -40.07
N ALA A 22 30.60 -46.48 -39.90
CA ALA A 22 31.24 -45.34 -39.25
C ALA A 22 30.74 -45.07 -37.81
N LEU A 23 29.74 -45.83 -37.33
CA LEU A 23 29.05 -45.56 -36.05
C LEU A 23 29.89 -45.87 -34.79
N ASP A 24 30.95 -46.67 -34.86
CA ASP A 24 31.57 -47.20 -33.63
C ASP A 24 32.23 -46.12 -32.75
N LYS A 25 32.73 -45.02 -33.34
CA LYS A 25 33.28 -43.87 -32.58
C LYS A 25 32.30 -42.70 -32.39
N LYS A 26 31.28 -42.56 -33.25
CA LYS A 26 30.35 -41.41 -33.23
C LYS A 26 29.07 -41.63 -32.41
N VAL A 27 28.72 -42.88 -32.09
CA VAL A 27 27.58 -43.19 -31.20
C VAL A 27 27.77 -42.59 -29.80
N SER A 28 29.01 -42.54 -29.30
CA SER A 28 29.30 -41.92 -28.01
C SER A 28 28.96 -40.42 -27.99
N TRP A 29 29.28 -39.68 -29.05
CA TRP A 29 28.97 -38.25 -29.16
C TRP A 29 27.46 -37.97 -29.26
N HIS A 30 26.71 -38.78 -30.01
CA HIS A 30 25.26 -38.65 -30.06
C HIS A 30 24.59 -38.94 -28.70
N LYS A 31 25.07 -39.95 -27.97
CA LYS A 31 24.59 -40.25 -26.61
C LYS A 31 24.91 -39.11 -25.63
N LEU A 32 26.08 -38.48 -25.78
CA LEU A 32 26.47 -37.30 -24.99
C LEU A 32 25.56 -36.10 -25.26
N ILE A 33 25.32 -35.79 -26.54
CA ILE A 33 24.44 -34.67 -26.95
C ILE A 33 22.99 -34.92 -26.50
N GLN A 34 22.50 -36.16 -26.62
CA GLN A 34 21.17 -36.53 -26.13
C GLN A 34 21.08 -36.42 -24.61
N GLY A 35 22.10 -36.87 -23.87
CA GLY A 35 22.16 -36.74 -22.41
C GLY A 35 22.20 -35.28 -21.94
N LEU A 36 22.91 -34.42 -22.67
CA LEU A 36 23.01 -32.99 -22.37
C LEU A 36 21.68 -32.26 -22.66
N SER A 37 20.99 -32.64 -23.74
CA SER A 37 19.65 -32.13 -24.06
C SER A 37 18.59 -32.60 -23.04
N LEU A 38 18.64 -33.85 -22.60
CA LEU A 38 17.75 -34.36 -21.55
C LEU A 38 18.02 -33.67 -20.22
N GLY A 39 19.30 -33.46 -19.87
CA GLY A 39 19.71 -32.74 -18.67
C GLY A 39 19.23 -31.29 -18.68
N SER A 40 19.35 -30.57 -19.80
CA SER A 40 18.87 -29.19 -19.90
C SER A 40 17.34 -29.12 -19.87
N ALA A 41 16.64 -30.08 -20.49
CA ALA A 41 15.18 -30.15 -20.44
C ALA A 41 14.67 -30.40 -19.02
N VAL A 42 15.30 -31.30 -18.26
CA VAL A 42 14.96 -31.55 -16.85
C VAL A 42 15.27 -30.33 -15.99
N ALA A 43 16.43 -29.68 -16.17
CA ALA A 43 16.77 -28.47 -15.44
C ALA A 43 15.79 -27.32 -15.74
N CYS A 44 15.38 -27.16 -17.00
CA CYS A 44 14.38 -26.19 -17.43
C CYS A 44 12.99 -26.49 -16.86
N ALA A 45 12.57 -27.76 -16.84
CA ALA A 45 11.30 -28.16 -16.25
C ALA A 45 11.27 -27.91 -14.73
N VAL A 46 12.39 -28.16 -14.04
CA VAL A 46 12.51 -27.90 -12.59
C VAL A 46 12.50 -26.40 -12.31
N SER A 47 13.26 -25.59 -13.06
CA SER A 47 13.29 -24.14 -12.85
C SER A 47 11.95 -23.49 -13.17
N ALA A 48 11.33 -23.85 -14.30
CA ALA A 48 10.00 -23.39 -14.67
C ALA A 48 8.94 -23.81 -13.64
N GLY A 49 9.00 -25.04 -13.15
CA GLY A 49 8.11 -25.52 -12.09
C GLY A 49 8.28 -24.76 -10.77
N ASN A 50 9.51 -24.41 -10.40
CA ASN A 50 9.78 -23.65 -9.18
C ASN A 50 9.32 -22.20 -9.30
N ILE A 51 9.47 -21.60 -10.48
CA ILE A 51 8.94 -20.25 -10.78
C ILE A 51 7.40 -20.27 -10.78
N ALA A 52 6.78 -21.29 -11.37
CA ALA A 52 5.33 -21.45 -11.38
C ALA A 52 4.76 -21.62 -9.95
N ARG A 53 5.45 -22.34 -9.06
CA ARG A 53 5.07 -22.42 -7.65
C ARG A 53 5.12 -21.07 -6.95
N ARG A 54 6.21 -20.32 -7.13
CA ARG A 54 6.33 -18.98 -6.52
C ARG A 54 5.23 -18.03 -7.01
N LEU A 55 4.94 -18.05 -8.31
CA LEU A 55 3.85 -17.25 -8.87
C LEU A 55 2.48 -17.69 -8.36
N ALA A 56 2.28 -18.98 -8.08
CA ALA A 56 1.04 -19.47 -7.48
C ALA A 56 0.89 -18.97 -6.02
N ASP A 57 1.97 -19.04 -5.23
CA ASP A 57 1.98 -18.54 -3.84
C ASP A 57 1.74 -17.01 -3.79
N GLU A 58 2.38 -16.25 -4.70
CA GLU A 58 2.19 -14.80 -4.81
C GLU A 58 0.75 -14.45 -5.20
N ASN A 59 0.16 -15.16 -6.16
CA ASN A 59 -1.21 -14.95 -6.60
C ASN A 59 -2.24 -15.31 -5.50
N GLU A 60 -1.99 -16.35 -4.71
CA GLU A 60 -2.83 -16.69 -3.56
C GLU A 60 -2.78 -15.59 -2.49
N ILE A 61 -1.59 -15.05 -2.20
CA ILE A 61 -1.43 -13.94 -1.26
C ILE A 61 -2.13 -12.67 -1.77
N GLU A 62 -2.04 -12.36 -3.06
CA GLU A 62 -2.74 -11.22 -3.66
C GLU A 62 -4.26 -11.38 -3.61
N ALA A 63 -4.77 -12.57 -3.90
CA ALA A 63 -6.20 -12.87 -3.80
C ALA A 63 -6.71 -12.71 -2.36
N LEU A 64 -5.93 -13.16 -1.37
CA LEU A 64 -6.26 -12.97 0.05
C LEU A 64 -6.24 -11.49 0.46
N LYS A 65 -5.26 -10.72 -0.01
CA LYS A 65 -5.20 -9.26 0.24
C LYS A 65 -6.40 -8.53 -0.35
N ILE A 66 -6.77 -8.85 -1.59
CA ILE A 66 -7.94 -8.24 -2.25
C ILE A 66 -9.21 -8.58 -1.49
N ARG A 67 -9.36 -9.81 -1.00
CA ARG A 67 -10.51 -10.21 -0.18
C ARG A 67 -10.55 -9.46 1.15
N ALA A 68 -9.40 -9.28 1.82
CA ALA A 68 -9.32 -8.54 3.08
C ALA A 68 -9.69 -7.06 2.88
N ILE A 69 -9.09 -6.40 1.88
CA ILE A 69 -9.40 -4.99 1.54
C ILE A 69 -10.89 -4.83 1.22
N LYS A 70 -11.47 -5.78 0.47
CA LYS A 70 -12.90 -5.73 0.14
C LYS A 70 -13.78 -5.84 1.38
N ALA A 71 -13.44 -6.72 2.33
CA ALA A 71 -14.19 -6.86 3.57
C ALA A 71 -14.10 -5.60 4.45
N ASP A 72 -12.92 -5.01 4.58
CA ASP A 72 -12.72 -3.76 5.34
C ASP A 72 -13.50 -2.59 4.74
N VAL A 73 -13.46 -2.45 3.41
CA VAL A 73 -14.22 -1.40 2.70
C VAL A 73 -15.73 -1.62 2.85
N GLU A 74 -16.21 -2.85 2.77
CA GLU A 74 -17.63 -3.15 3.01
C GLU A 74 -18.04 -2.82 4.46
N ASP A 75 -17.17 -3.06 5.44
CA ASP A 75 -17.44 -2.74 6.85
C ASP A 75 -17.43 -1.22 7.12
N GLU A 76 -16.48 -0.48 6.56
CA GLU A 76 -16.44 0.99 6.63
C GLU A 76 -17.64 1.64 5.93
N ILE A 77 -18.05 1.11 4.77
CA ILE A 77 -19.25 1.58 4.07
C ILE A 77 -20.49 1.22 4.89
N SER A 78 -20.56 0.04 5.50
CA SER A 78 -21.71 -0.35 6.33
C SER A 78 -21.83 0.54 7.57
N THR A 79 -20.71 0.88 8.19
CA THR A 79 -20.64 1.73 9.39
C THR A 79 -21.02 3.16 9.06
N SER A 80 -20.50 3.72 7.96
CA SER A 80 -20.87 5.08 7.52
C SER A 80 -22.34 5.16 7.10
N VAL A 81 -22.87 4.13 6.42
CA VAL A 81 -24.30 4.04 6.10
C VAL A 81 -25.15 3.95 7.36
N TYR A 82 -24.78 3.11 8.33
CA TYR A 82 -25.48 2.99 9.61
C TYR A 82 -25.52 4.31 10.38
N ILE A 83 -24.39 5.02 10.50
CA ILE A 83 -24.31 6.33 11.16
C ILE A 83 -25.19 7.35 10.42
N SER A 84 -25.15 7.37 9.08
CA SER A 84 -25.99 8.28 8.29
C SER A 84 -27.49 7.99 8.43
N GLN A 85 -27.86 6.73 8.67
CA GLN A 85 -29.24 6.33 8.89
C GLN A 85 -29.70 6.68 10.30
N GLN A 86 -28.83 6.49 11.30
CA GLN A 86 -29.07 6.90 12.68
C GLN A 86 -29.23 8.42 12.79
N GLN A 87 -28.39 9.19 12.10
CA GLN A 87 -28.50 10.65 12.07
C GLN A 87 -29.83 11.10 11.44
N ARG A 88 -30.25 10.49 10.32
CA ARG A 88 -31.57 10.78 9.71
C ARG A 88 -32.73 10.42 10.62
N GLN A 89 -32.61 9.39 11.45
CA GLN A 89 -33.63 9.04 12.45
C GLN A 89 -33.67 10.07 13.58
N GLN A 90 -32.52 10.51 14.09
CA GLN A 90 -32.45 11.56 15.12
C GLN A 90 -33.00 12.90 14.61
N GLU A 91 -32.68 13.29 13.38
CA GLU A 91 -33.24 14.49 12.74
C GLU A 91 -34.76 14.37 12.55
N ALA A 92 -35.26 13.19 12.16
CA ALA A 92 -36.69 12.94 12.04
C ALA A 92 -37.41 12.97 13.40
N GLU A 93 -36.81 12.43 14.45
CA GLU A 93 -37.34 12.48 15.83
C GLU A 93 -37.37 13.91 16.38
N GLN A 94 -36.33 14.71 16.10
CA GLN A 94 -36.32 16.14 16.43
C GLN A 94 -37.43 16.92 15.73
N LEU A 95 -37.71 16.63 14.46
CA LEU A 95 -38.82 17.24 13.73
C LEU A 95 -40.19 16.80 14.25
N LEU A 96 -40.31 15.57 14.76
CA LEU A 96 -41.58 15.01 15.24
C LEU A 96 -41.94 15.48 16.65
N ASN A 97 -40.98 16.01 17.41
CA ASN A 97 -41.18 16.49 18.79
C ASN A 97 -41.01 18.03 18.91
N PRO A 98 -41.96 18.83 18.38
CA PRO A 98 -41.85 20.29 18.32
C PRO A 98 -41.88 20.97 19.70
N VAL A 99 -42.32 20.27 20.75
CA VAL A 99 -42.45 20.81 22.12
C VAL A 99 -41.08 21.09 22.75
N GLU A 100 -40.11 20.16 22.59
CA GLU A 100 -38.76 20.34 23.13
C GLU A 100 -37.95 21.39 22.35
N HIS A 101 -38.22 21.56 21.05
CA HIS A 101 -37.63 22.64 20.25
C HIS A 101 -38.14 24.01 20.66
N LEU A 102 -39.42 24.11 21.06
CA LEU A 102 -40.02 25.35 21.53
C LEU A 102 -39.50 25.72 22.92
N GLU A 103 -39.34 24.75 23.83
CA GLU A 103 -38.71 24.98 25.14
C GLU A 103 -37.23 25.36 25.02
N ARG A 104 -36.47 24.72 24.12
CA ARG A 104 -35.04 25.03 23.92
C ARG A 104 -34.80 26.36 23.19
N ALA A 105 -35.66 26.73 22.22
CA ALA A 105 -35.63 28.04 21.58
C ALA A 105 -36.06 29.16 22.54
N LEU A 106 -37.05 28.89 23.40
CA LEU A 106 -37.52 29.84 24.40
C LEU A 106 -36.48 30.06 25.51
N ALA A 107 -35.77 29.01 25.93
CA ALA A 107 -34.63 29.12 26.86
C ALA A 107 -33.48 29.97 26.27
N LEU A 108 -33.16 29.80 24.97
CA LEU A 108 -32.15 30.63 24.28
C LEU A 108 -32.58 32.09 24.13
N THR A 109 -33.88 32.38 24.01
CA THR A 109 -34.38 33.76 23.96
C THR A 109 -34.53 34.45 25.32
N CYS A 110 -34.47 33.71 26.43
CA CYS A 110 -34.64 34.26 27.78
C CYS A 110 -33.33 34.53 28.53
N GLU A 111 -32.15 34.19 28.00
CA GLU A 111 -30.86 34.44 28.68
C GLU A 111 -30.04 35.64 28.14
N ASP A 112 -30.53 36.43 27.18
CA ASP A 112 -29.73 37.52 26.57
C ASP A 112 -30.45 38.88 26.52
N GLU A 113 -30.82 39.42 27.68
CA GLU A 113 -31.12 40.87 27.82
C GLU A 113 -29.96 41.70 28.41
N ASN A 114 -28.73 41.18 28.37
CA ASN A 114 -27.54 41.96 28.68
C ASN A 114 -26.35 41.47 27.84
N GLU A 115 -26.14 42.07 26.68
CA GLU A 115 -24.86 42.63 26.21
C GLU A 115 -24.89 42.88 24.69
N LEU A 116 -25.37 44.07 24.34
CA LEU A 116 -25.17 44.67 23.03
C LEU A 116 -23.68 45.06 22.89
N GLY A 117 -22.84 44.19 22.32
CA GLY A 117 -21.40 44.52 22.18
C GLY A 117 -20.54 43.54 21.38
N ALA A 118 -20.52 43.73 20.05
CA ALA A 118 -19.41 43.43 19.13
C ALA A 118 -18.83 41.98 19.02
N GLU A 119 -19.08 41.37 17.85
CA GLU A 119 -18.15 40.55 17.04
C GLU A 119 -17.66 39.20 17.61
N PRO A 120 -18.42 38.09 17.43
CA PRO A 120 -18.00 36.73 17.83
C PRO A 120 -16.99 36.06 16.89
N GLN A 121 -16.62 36.66 15.76
CA GLN A 121 -15.76 36.00 14.75
C GLN A 121 -14.28 35.93 15.12
N LYS A 122 -13.78 36.76 16.04
CA LYS A 122 -12.35 36.78 16.40
C LYS A 122 -11.93 35.69 17.40
N ARG A 123 -12.84 35.20 18.26
CA ARG A 123 -12.51 34.19 19.28
C ARG A 123 -12.45 32.75 18.74
N LEU A 124 -13.21 32.45 17.68
CA LEU A 124 -13.17 31.13 17.04
C LEU A 124 -11.87 30.88 16.27
N ALA A 125 -11.27 31.93 15.70
CA ALA A 125 -10.00 31.80 14.97
C ALA A 125 -8.80 31.53 15.90
N GLU A 126 -8.84 32.02 17.14
CA GLU A 126 -7.76 31.83 18.13
C GLU A 126 -7.81 30.45 18.79
N ASN A 127 -9.01 29.89 19.00
CA ASN A 127 -9.17 28.53 19.55
C ASN A 127 -8.81 27.42 18.54
N VAL A 128 -9.15 27.57 17.25
CA VAL A 128 -8.84 26.56 16.21
C VAL A 128 -7.35 26.50 15.87
N VAL A 129 -6.60 27.59 16.08
CA VAL A 129 -5.14 27.62 15.90
C VAL A 129 -4.44 26.92 17.08
N ASN A 130 -4.91 27.13 18.32
CA ASN A 130 -4.32 26.51 19.52
C ASN A 130 -4.53 24.98 19.59
N GLU A 131 -5.69 24.45 19.16
CA GLU A 131 -5.91 22.99 19.13
C GLU A 131 -4.93 22.27 18.20
N ASN A 132 -4.60 22.88 17.06
CA ASN A 132 -3.65 22.31 16.10
C ASN A 132 -2.20 22.32 16.60
N GLU A 133 -1.82 23.25 17.48
CA GLU A 133 -0.46 23.32 18.05
C GLU A 133 -0.26 22.28 19.15
N ASN A 134 -1.26 22.10 20.02
CA ASN A 134 -1.21 21.10 21.09
C ASN A 134 -1.18 19.66 20.53
N ASP A 135 -2.02 19.37 19.53
CA ASP A 135 -2.06 18.07 18.86
C ASP A 135 -0.73 17.73 18.16
N ARG A 136 -0.05 18.74 17.61
CA ARG A 136 1.26 18.56 16.95
C ARG A 136 2.35 18.22 17.96
N GLY A 137 2.34 18.87 19.13
CA GLY A 137 3.27 18.58 20.22
C GLY A 137 3.15 17.15 20.73
N GLU A 138 1.92 16.70 21.01
CA GLU A 138 1.67 15.33 21.48
C GLU A 138 2.08 14.29 20.45
N ARG A 139 1.78 14.51 19.17
CA ARG A 139 2.20 13.60 18.07
C ARG A 139 3.73 13.53 17.96
N ALA A 140 4.44 14.66 18.10
CA ALA A 140 5.90 14.69 18.07
C ALA A 140 6.51 13.87 19.22
N LEU A 141 5.96 13.98 20.43
CA LEU A 141 6.40 13.22 21.61
C LEU A 141 6.12 11.72 21.47
N GLN A 142 4.94 11.35 20.96
CA GLN A 142 4.60 9.94 20.69
C GLN A 142 5.56 9.31 19.66
N LEU A 143 5.89 10.04 18.59
CA LEU A 143 6.83 9.54 17.58
C LEU A 143 8.25 9.41 18.12
N LYS A 144 8.68 10.32 19.02
CA LYS A 144 9.95 10.19 19.74
C LYS A 144 9.96 8.96 20.65
N ALA A 145 8.88 8.72 21.40
CA ALA A 145 8.75 7.53 22.25
C ALA A 145 8.81 6.22 21.44
N LYS A 146 8.31 6.24 20.19
CA LYS A 146 8.44 5.14 19.22
C LYS A 146 9.85 4.99 18.62
N GLY A 147 10.82 5.82 19.00
CA GLY A 147 12.21 5.76 18.55
C GLY A 147 12.47 6.37 17.17
N TRP A 148 11.58 7.22 16.66
CA TRP A 148 11.78 7.85 15.36
C TRP A 148 12.88 8.93 15.41
N GLY A 149 13.67 9.02 14.34
CA GLY A 149 14.70 10.04 14.23
C GLY A 149 14.11 11.44 14.07
N LYS A 150 14.72 12.44 14.72
CA LYS A 150 14.29 13.85 14.72
C LYS A 150 13.86 14.40 13.34
N ALA A 151 14.67 14.16 12.30
CA ALA A 151 14.37 14.65 10.96
C ALA A 151 13.10 14.03 10.34
N LYS A 152 12.79 12.78 10.72
CA LYS A 152 11.58 12.07 10.28
C LYS A 152 10.34 12.58 11.03
N ILE A 153 10.49 12.92 12.30
CA ILE A 153 9.42 13.52 13.11
C ILE A 153 9.07 14.92 12.58
N ILE A 154 10.08 15.74 12.29
CA ILE A 154 9.87 17.09 11.73
C ILE A 154 9.18 17.02 10.37
N LEU A 155 9.53 16.04 9.53
CA LEU A 155 8.85 15.81 8.27
C LEU A 155 7.37 15.43 8.47
N GLU A 156 7.07 14.56 9.42
CA GLU A 156 5.71 14.06 9.67
C GLU A 156 4.80 15.12 10.32
N VAL A 157 5.32 15.86 11.30
CA VAL A 157 4.52 16.79 12.12
C VAL A 157 4.47 18.20 11.51
N TRP A 158 5.58 18.66 10.92
CA TRP A 158 5.66 19.99 10.29
C TRP A 158 5.62 19.96 8.76
N GLY A 159 5.73 18.78 8.12
CA GLY A 159 5.73 18.68 6.65
C GLY A 159 7.03 19.17 5.99
N ILE A 160 8.12 19.37 6.75
CA ILE A 160 9.34 20.02 6.25
C ILE A 160 10.45 18.98 6.06
N SER A 161 10.98 18.92 4.85
CA SER A 161 12.14 18.07 4.54
C SER A 161 13.43 18.62 5.13
N LYS A 162 14.34 17.70 5.50
CA LYS A 162 15.65 18.04 6.07
C LYS A 162 16.43 18.91 5.08
N GLY A 163 16.76 20.14 5.47
CA GLY A 163 17.52 21.07 4.65
C GLY A 163 18.01 22.28 5.45
N GLY A 164 18.78 23.15 4.79
CA GLY A 164 19.26 24.41 5.38
C GLY A 164 18.24 25.55 5.35
N SER A 165 16.97 25.27 5.05
CA SER A 165 15.93 26.28 4.97
C SER A 165 15.64 26.86 6.36
N GLN A 166 15.34 28.16 6.42
CA GLN A 166 15.01 28.82 7.69
C GLN A 166 13.82 28.13 8.38
N LYS A 167 12.82 27.71 7.58
CA LYS A 167 11.66 26.94 8.04
C LYS A 167 12.03 25.65 8.77
N TYR A 168 13.07 24.93 8.32
CA TYR A 168 13.52 23.72 9.01
C TYR A 168 14.18 24.04 10.35
N LYS A 169 14.93 25.14 10.44
CA LYS A 169 15.55 25.58 11.70
C LYS A 169 14.51 26.00 12.73
N ASP A 170 13.45 26.67 12.29
CA ASP A 170 12.37 27.12 13.15
C ASP A 170 11.60 25.89 13.70
N ALA A 171 11.23 24.93 12.85
CA ALA A 171 10.60 23.68 13.26
C ALA A 171 11.51 22.80 14.14
N GLU A 172 12.82 22.82 13.88
CA GLU A 172 13.82 22.14 14.70
C GLU A 172 13.92 22.73 16.12
N ALA A 173 13.84 24.05 16.25
CA ALA A 173 13.84 24.75 17.53
C ALA A 173 12.54 24.48 18.30
N GLU A 174 11.40 24.47 17.62
CA GLU A 174 10.10 24.17 18.19
C GLU A 174 10.02 22.72 18.71
N TYR A 175 10.43 21.74 17.90
CA TYR A 175 10.56 20.35 18.34
C TYR A 175 11.46 20.20 19.55
N LYS A 176 12.56 20.96 19.62
CA LYS A 176 13.48 20.90 20.76
C LYS A 176 12.85 21.42 22.05
N ARG A 177 12.10 22.54 21.98
CA ARG A 177 11.36 23.09 23.13
C ARG A 177 10.33 22.10 23.66
N LEU A 178 9.50 21.55 22.76
CA LEU A 178 8.48 20.56 23.13
C LEU A 178 9.07 19.32 23.81
N VAL A 179 10.26 18.91 23.38
CA VAL A 179 10.97 17.78 23.98
C VAL A 179 11.55 18.12 25.35
N GLU A 180 12.05 19.34 25.55
CA GLU A 180 12.60 19.81 26.83
C GLU A 180 11.47 20.00 27.86
N ASP A 181 10.37 20.64 27.47
CA ASP A 181 9.19 20.85 28.33
C ASP A 181 8.58 19.52 28.81
N ALA A 182 8.59 18.48 27.96
CA ALA A 182 8.12 17.14 28.29
C ALA A 182 9.09 16.32 29.15
N GLN A 183 10.35 16.74 29.31
CA GLN A 183 11.31 16.11 30.23
C GLN A 183 11.34 16.77 31.61
N GLU A 184 10.81 18.00 31.73
CA GLU A 184 10.72 18.75 32.99
C GLU A 184 9.37 18.58 33.71
N SER A 185 8.38 17.95 33.07
CA SER A 185 7.10 17.52 33.67
C SER A 185 7.17 16.08 34.18
#